data_AF-A0A6A6GSI4-F1
#
_entry.id   AF-A0A6A6GSI4-F1
#
_cell.length_a   1.000
_cell.length_b   1.000
_cell.length_c   1.000
_cell.angle_alpha   90.00
_cell.angle_beta   90.00
_cell.angle_gamma   90.00
#
_symmetry.space_group_name_H-M   'P 1'
#
loop_
_entity.id
_entity.type
_entity.pdbx_description
1 polymer ?
#
loop_
_entity_poly.entity_id
_entity_poly.type
_entity_poly.pdbx_seq_one_letter_code
_entity_poly.pdbx_strand_id
1 'polypeptide(L)'
;KSFKRATVKVSADWKSQYAQGGLILFYPAEESANPSSSNPPQWIKTGIEFEDNKTFASVVTAAPWSDWSLQQWNHTALTVEAVRERNGLWIYAVDGSERLPLRQVTWAFEGQDEEKVVEVGVFAAMPKGLEGVEGGGELSVRFEDFEVATV
;
A
#
# COMPACT_ATOMS: atom_id res chain seq x y z
N LYS A 1 -13.74 -17.12 2.20
CA LYS A 1 -12.84 -15.95 1.94
C LYS A 1 -11.39 -16.30 2.31
N SER A 2 -10.50 -16.43 1.33
CA SER A 2 -9.15 -16.98 1.50
C SER A 2 -8.15 -16.00 2.12
N PHE A 3 -8.16 -14.71 1.78
CA PHE A 3 -7.14 -13.78 2.29
C PHE A 3 -7.14 -13.67 3.82
N LYS A 4 -5.96 -13.81 4.43
CA LYS A 4 -5.71 -13.65 5.86
C LYS A 4 -4.76 -12.51 6.15
N ARG A 5 -3.65 -12.44 5.43
CA ARG A 5 -2.57 -11.47 5.67
C ARG A 5 -1.72 -11.25 4.43
N ALA A 6 -1.17 -10.05 4.27
CA ALA A 6 0.02 -9.82 3.46
C ALA A 6 1.06 -8.98 4.21
N THR A 7 2.34 -9.22 3.94
CA THR A 7 3.44 -8.44 4.51
C THR A 7 4.53 -8.22 3.48
N VAL A 8 5.28 -7.13 3.62
CA VAL A 8 6.50 -6.85 2.86
C VAL A 8 7.37 -5.90 3.67
N LYS A 9 8.69 -6.09 3.59
CA LYS A 9 9.66 -5.09 3.99
C LYS A 9 10.09 -4.29 2.77
N VAL A 10 9.91 -2.97 2.82
CA VAL A 10 10.28 -2.03 1.77
C VAL A 10 11.43 -1.16 2.21
N SER A 11 12.37 -0.90 1.30
CA SER A 11 13.45 0.07 1.53
C SER A 11 13.92 0.71 0.21
N ALA A 12 14.36 1.97 0.29
CA ALA A 12 15.00 2.66 -0.82
C ALA A 12 15.85 3.83 -0.29
N ASP A 13 16.63 4.43 -1.18
CA ASP A 13 17.29 5.71 -0.97
C ASP A 13 16.34 6.85 -1.38
N TRP A 14 15.40 7.18 -0.48
CA TRP A 14 14.32 8.14 -0.75
C TRP A 14 14.88 9.56 -0.90
N LYS A 15 14.76 10.11 -2.10
CA LYS A 15 15.31 11.43 -2.45
C LYS A 15 14.30 12.33 -3.15
N SER A 16 13.42 11.74 -3.96
CA SER A 16 12.46 12.52 -4.74
C SER A 16 11.18 12.78 -3.96
N GLN A 17 10.67 14.00 -4.00
CA GLN A 17 9.38 14.34 -3.40
C GLN A 17 8.30 13.40 -3.93
N TYR A 18 7.50 12.86 -3.02
CA TYR A 18 6.44 11.90 -3.27
C TYR A 18 6.90 10.52 -3.77
N ALA A 19 8.20 10.21 -3.70
CA ALA A 19 8.67 8.85 -3.95
C ALA A 19 8.00 7.88 -2.95
N GLN A 20 7.48 6.77 -3.46
CA GLN A 20 6.69 5.82 -2.70
C GLN A 20 7.12 4.39 -3.00
N GLY A 21 6.93 3.51 -2.02
CA GLY A 21 6.91 2.09 -2.27
C GLY A 21 6.36 1.28 -1.10
N GLY A 22 5.76 0.13 -1.39
CA GLY A 22 5.21 -0.76 -0.37
C GLY A 22 4.25 -1.81 -0.93
N LEU A 23 3.21 -2.11 -0.16
CA LEU A 23 2.15 -3.06 -0.46
C LEU A 23 0.96 -2.36 -1.13
N ILE A 24 0.34 -3.01 -2.11
CA ILE A 24 -0.90 -2.58 -2.74
C ILE A 24 -1.90 -3.72 -2.80
N LEU A 25 -3.17 -3.41 -2.53
CA LEU A 25 -4.32 -4.30 -2.64
C LEU A 25 -5.34 -3.68 -3.58
N PHE A 26 -5.77 -4.45 -4.58
CA PHE A 26 -6.86 -4.09 -5.48
C PHE A 26 -8.08 -4.96 -5.24
N TYR A 27 -9.26 -4.37 -5.35
CA TYR A 27 -10.53 -5.08 -5.37
C TYR A 27 -11.16 -4.85 -6.75
N PRO A 28 -10.96 -5.78 -7.69
CA PRO A 28 -11.54 -5.70 -9.01
C PRO A 28 -13.06 -5.56 -8.95
N ALA A 29 -13.64 -4.80 -9.88
CA ALA A 29 -15.08 -4.83 -10.08
C ALA A 29 -15.48 -6.20 -10.66
N GLU A 30 -16.65 -6.70 -10.29
CA GLU A 30 -17.36 -7.69 -11.12
C GLU A 30 -17.44 -7.15 -12.56
N GLU A 31 -17.32 -8.02 -13.57
CA GLU A 31 -17.08 -7.73 -15.00
C GLU A 31 -18.01 -6.69 -15.69
N SER A 32 -18.98 -6.08 -14.98
CA SER A 32 -19.97 -5.15 -15.52
C SER A 32 -19.70 -3.65 -15.28
N ALA A 33 -18.64 -3.25 -14.58
CA ALA A 33 -18.35 -1.82 -14.37
C ALA A 33 -17.48 -1.24 -15.51
N ASN A 34 -18.10 -1.11 -16.69
CA ASN A 34 -17.59 -0.37 -17.86
C ASN A 34 -16.21 -0.83 -18.41
N PRO A 35 -16.15 -1.54 -19.56
CA PRO A 35 -14.89 -2.00 -20.15
C PRO A 35 -13.93 -0.88 -20.57
N SER A 36 -14.35 0.40 -20.47
CA SER A 36 -13.52 1.57 -20.72
C SER A 36 -12.79 2.13 -19.49
N SER A 37 -13.08 1.66 -18.27
CA SER A 37 -12.32 2.07 -17.07
C SER A 37 -11.33 0.98 -16.67
N SER A 38 -10.07 1.16 -17.03
CA SER A 38 -8.97 0.24 -16.69
C SER A 38 -8.53 0.28 -15.22
N ASN A 39 -9.18 1.09 -14.38
CA ASN A 39 -8.77 1.30 -13.00
C ASN A 39 -9.70 0.53 -12.06
N PRO A 40 -9.17 -0.28 -11.13
CA PRO A 40 -9.99 -0.96 -10.14
C PRO A 40 -10.74 0.09 -9.29
N PRO A 41 -12.04 -0.13 -9.01
CA PRO A 41 -12.88 0.86 -8.33
C PRO A 41 -12.45 1.10 -6.89
N GLN A 42 -11.76 0.14 -6.28
CA GLN A 42 -11.32 0.21 -4.89
C GLN A 42 -9.90 -0.35 -4.74
N TRP A 43 -9.08 0.36 -3.98
CA TRP A 43 -7.71 -0.03 -3.73
C TRP A 43 -7.18 0.52 -2.41
N ILE A 44 -6.13 -0.13 -1.91
CA ILE A 44 -5.39 0.29 -0.72
C ILE A 44 -3.90 0.21 -1.07
N LYS A 45 -3.16 1.28 -0.89
CA LYS A 45 -1.69 1.24 -0.90
C LYS A 45 -1.15 1.65 0.46
N THR A 46 -0.10 0.98 0.89
CA THR A 46 0.60 1.31 2.14
C THR A 46 2.08 1.02 2.03
N GLY A 47 2.91 1.86 2.65
CA GLY A 47 4.35 1.75 2.55
C GLY A 47 5.04 3.03 3.00
N ILE A 48 6.24 3.26 2.47
CA ILE A 48 6.92 4.54 2.66
C ILE A 48 6.44 5.53 1.60
N GLU A 49 6.24 6.78 2.04
CA GLU A 49 6.12 7.96 1.19
C GLU A 49 7.11 9.02 1.65
N PHE A 50 7.83 9.61 0.70
CA PHE A 50 8.81 10.66 0.97
C PHE A 50 8.22 12.04 0.75
N GLU A 51 8.16 12.86 1.79
CA GLU A 51 7.62 14.21 1.73
C GLU A 51 8.50 15.14 2.58
N ASP A 52 8.88 16.29 2.02
CA ASP A 52 9.60 17.36 2.72
C ASP A 52 10.86 16.86 3.46
N ASN A 53 11.65 16.05 2.74
CA ASN A 53 12.87 15.41 3.22
C ASN A 53 12.68 14.45 4.40
N LYS A 54 11.47 13.89 4.56
CA LYS A 54 11.15 12.92 5.61
C LYS A 54 10.43 11.71 5.02
N THR A 55 10.61 10.57 5.68
CA THR A 55 9.86 9.35 5.38
C THR A 55 8.63 9.26 6.27
N PHE A 56 7.52 8.86 5.67
CA PHE A 56 6.26 8.60 6.34
C PHE A 56 5.80 7.17 6.05
N ALA A 57 5.28 6.50 7.07
CA ALA A 57 4.42 5.35 6.88
C ALA A 57 3.06 5.87 6.37
N SER A 58 2.81 5.66 5.08
CA SER A 58 1.65 6.16 4.36
C SER A 58 0.62 5.05 4.20
N VAL A 59 -0.65 5.41 4.33
CA VAL A 59 -1.79 4.57 3.94
C VAL A 59 -2.71 5.45 3.11
N VAL A 60 -3.01 4.98 1.90
CA VAL A 60 -4.06 5.58 1.06
C VAL A 60 -5.06 4.49 0.73
N THR A 61 -6.32 4.77 1.00
CA THR A 61 -7.44 3.88 0.66
C THR A 61 -8.35 4.62 -0.31
N ALA A 62 -8.86 3.98 -1.35
CA ALA A 62 -9.76 4.62 -2.30
C ALA A 62 -11.04 3.80 -2.46
N ALA A 63 -12.19 4.42 -2.18
CA ALA A 63 -13.52 3.85 -2.36
C ALA A 63 -14.65 4.91 -2.26
N PRO A 64 -15.05 5.59 -3.35
CA PRO A 64 -14.37 5.71 -4.65
C PRO A 64 -13.29 6.80 -4.66
N TRP A 65 -13.27 7.66 -3.64
CA TRP A 65 -12.29 8.74 -3.48
C TRP A 65 -11.15 8.29 -2.59
N SER A 66 -9.96 8.84 -2.82
CA SER A 66 -8.80 8.58 -1.97
C SER A 66 -8.92 9.29 -0.62
N ASP A 67 -8.68 8.55 0.45
CA ASP A 67 -8.50 9.01 1.83
C ASP A 67 -7.07 8.62 2.25
N TRP A 68 -6.30 9.61 2.69
CA TRP A 68 -4.86 9.54 2.88
C TRP A 68 -4.48 9.90 4.32
N SER A 69 -3.62 9.08 4.91
CA SER A 69 -3.00 9.34 6.20
C SER A 69 -1.49 9.11 6.16
N LEU A 70 -0.76 9.95 6.90
CA LEU A 70 0.68 9.90 7.07
C LEU A 70 1.05 9.80 8.55
N GLN A 71 1.93 8.87 8.88
CA GLN A 71 2.60 8.81 10.18
C GLN A 71 4.11 8.94 9.96
N GLN A 72 4.75 9.93 10.57
CA GLN A 72 6.19 10.14 10.38
C GLN A 72 6.97 8.90 10.86
N TRP A 73 7.87 8.38 10.01
CA TRP A 73 8.59 7.12 10.23
C TRP A 73 10.08 7.31 10.48
N ASN A 74 10.72 8.32 9.87
CA ASN A 74 12.14 8.67 10.06
C ASN A 74 13.19 7.59 9.76
N HIS A 75 12.79 6.43 9.23
CA HIS A 75 13.69 5.39 8.72
C HIS A 75 13.50 5.21 7.21
N THR A 76 14.53 4.72 6.53
CA THR A 76 14.51 4.43 5.09
C THR A 76 13.91 3.07 4.74
N ALA A 77 13.69 2.22 5.74
CA ALA A 77 13.08 0.91 5.59
C ALA A 77 11.86 0.78 6.50
N LEU A 78 10.83 0.07 6.04
CA LEU A 78 9.58 -0.16 6.77
C LEU A 78 9.09 -1.58 6.43
N THR A 79 8.70 -2.34 7.44
CA THR A 79 7.89 -3.54 7.23
C THR A 79 6.44 -3.17 7.43
N VAL A 80 5.60 -3.43 6.43
CA VAL A 80 4.15 -3.26 6.53
C VAL A 80 3.45 -4.60 6.61
N GLU A 81 2.36 -4.65 7.38
CA GLU A 81 1.52 -5.84 7.51
C GLU A 81 0.05 -5.44 7.35
N ALA A 82 -0.62 -6.05 6.36
CA ALA A 82 -2.05 -5.94 6.15
C ALA A 82 -2.72 -7.21 6.66
N VAL A 83 -3.48 -7.11 7.75
CA VAL A 83 -4.12 -8.25 8.44
C VAL A 83 -5.62 -8.12 8.34
N ARG A 84 -6.29 -9.15 7.85
CA ARG A 84 -7.74 -9.18 7.83
C ARG A 84 -8.29 -9.56 9.20
N GLU A 85 -9.22 -8.75 9.70
CA GLU A 85 -9.98 -9.04 10.91
C GLU A 85 -11.48 -8.91 10.62
N ARG A 86 -12.21 -10.04 10.68
CA ARG A 86 -13.62 -10.14 10.29
C ARG A 86 -13.85 -9.62 8.85
N ASN A 87 -14.47 -8.45 8.72
CA ASN A 87 -14.76 -7.78 7.45
C ASN A 87 -13.86 -6.56 7.19
N GLY A 88 -12.98 -6.20 8.12
CA GLY A 88 -12.04 -5.10 7.96
C GLY A 88 -10.62 -5.56 7.65
N LEU A 89 -9.78 -4.60 7.26
CA LEU A 89 -8.35 -4.78 7.08
C LEU A 89 -7.61 -3.81 8.00
N TRP A 90 -6.77 -4.35 8.89
CA TRP A 90 -5.82 -3.55 9.65
C TRP A 90 -4.51 -3.44 8.92
N ILE A 91 -3.94 -2.24 8.92
CA ILE A 91 -2.62 -1.94 8.41
C ILE A 91 -1.71 -1.57 9.58
N TYR A 92 -0.57 -2.26 9.69
CA TYR A 92 0.45 -2.03 10.71
C TYR A 92 1.78 -1.68 10.07
N ALA A 93 2.54 -0.81 10.73
CA ALA A 93 3.99 -0.79 10.64
C ALA A 93 4.55 -1.81 11.64
N VAL A 94 5.59 -2.53 11.25
CA VAL A 94 6.28 -3.47 12.14
C VAL A 94 7.65 -2.89 12.51
N ASP A 95 7.85 -2.64 13.81
CA ASP A 95 9.11 -2.19 14.39
C ASP A 95 9.66 -3.28 15.31
N GLY A 96 10.69 -3.99 14.84
CA GLY A 96 11.19 -5.18 15.52
C GLY A 96 10.09 -6.24 15.68
N SER A 97 9.63 -6.46 16.91
CA SER A 97 8.54 -7.40 17.24
C SER A 97 7.18 -6.72 17.46
N GLU A 98 7.12 -5.40 17.44
CA GLU A 98 5.91 -4.63 17.72
C GLU A 98 5.13 -4.31 16.44
N ARG A 99 3.80 -4.39 16.52
CA ARG A 99 2.88 -3.93 15.48
C ARG A 99 2.30 -2.58 15.88
N LEU A 100 2.70 -1.53 15.17
CA LEU A 100 2.20 -0.18 15.34
C LEU A 100 0.99 0.02 14.41
N PRO A 101 -0.24 0.25 14.93
CA PRO A 101 -1.42 0.41 14.10
C PRO A 101 -1.37 1.72 13.31
N LEU A 102 -1.55 1.65 12.00
CA LEU A 102 -1.61 2.82 11.12
C LEU A 102 -3.05 3.16 10.71
N ARG A 103 -3.82 2.14 10.32
CA ARG A 103 -5.19 2.34 9.80
C ARG A 103 -6.02 1.07 9.96
N GLN A 104 -7.30 1.24 10.28
CA GLN A 104 -8.32 0.23 10.05
C GLN A 104 -9.17 0.63 8.85
N VAL A 105 -9.29 -0.26 7.86
CA VAL A 105 -10.11 -0.07 6.67
C VAL A 105 -11.33 -0.98 6.80
N THR A 106 -12.45 -0.41 7.22
CA THR A 106 -13.66 -1.17 7.59
C THR A 106 -14.40 -1.75 6.38
N TRP A 107 -14.30 -1.10 5.23
CA TRP A 107 -14.98 -1.51 4.00
C TRP A 107 -14.23 -2.60 3.23
N ALA A 108 -12.96 -2.88 3.57
CA ALA A 108 -12.05 -3.72 2.77
C ALA A 108 -12.62 -5.10 2.40
N PHE A 109 -13.43 -5.71 3.27
CA PHE A 109 -14.12 -6.97 2.99
C PHE A 109 -15.62 -6.90 3.32
N GLU A 110 -16.19 -5.69 3.42
CA GLU A 110 -17.62 -5.47 3.60
C GLU A 110 -18.38 -5.87 2.32
N GLY A 111 -19.53 -6.54 2.49
CA GLY A 111 -20.35 -6.98 1.34
C GLY A 111 -19.60 -7.87 0.34
N GLN A 112 -18.48 -8.46 0.75
CA GLN A 112 -17.75 -9.42 -0.07
C GLN A 112 -18.22 -10.84 0.24
N ASP A 113 -18.58 -11.57 -0.80
CA ASP A 113 -18.97 -12.97 -0.82
C ASP A 113 -17.71 -13.86 -0.77
N GLU A 114 -17.87 -15.19 -0.85
CA GLU A 114 -16.73 -16.10 -0.95
C GLU A 114 -15.97 -16.01 -2.27
N GLU A 115 -16.57 -15.41 -3.30
CA GLU A 115 -16.06 -15.37 -4.68
C GLU A 115 -15.25 -14.11 -5.01
N LYS A 116 -15.29 -13.07 -4.18
CA LYS A 116 -14.55 -11.83 -4.46
C LYS A 116 -13.04 -12.01 -4.33
N VAL A 117 -12.36 -11.59 -5.39
CA VAL A 117 -10.90 -11.61 -5.51
C VAL A 117 -10.32 -10.35 -4.87
N VAL A 118 -9.22 -10.53 -4.13
CA VAL A 118 -8.31 -9.44 -3.76
C VAL A 118 -6.98 -9.70 -4.44
N GLU A 119 -6.52 -8.75 -5.24
CA GLU A 119 -5.21 -8.82 -5.85
C GLU A 119 -4.21 -8.11 -4.94
N VAL A 120 -3.10 -8.77 -4.62
CA VAL A 120 -2.12 -8.27 -3.66
C VAL A 120 -0.76 -8.26 -4.33
N GLY A 121 -0.07 -7.12 -4.21
CA GLY A 121 1.26 -6.97 -4.80
C GLY A 121 2.09 -5.92 -4.08
N VAL A 122 3.27 -5.69 -4.62
CA VAL A 122 4.16 -4.61 -4.22
C VAL A 122 4.15 -3.51 -5.27
N PHE A 123 4.41 -2.27 -4.88
CA PHE A 123 4.43 -1.13 -5.79
C PHE A 123 5.59 -0.18 -5.50
N ALA A 124 6.01 0.54 -6.53
CA ALA A 124 6.85 1.72 -6.45
C ALA A 124 6.21 2.83 -7.30
N ALA A 125 6.31 4.09 -6.84
CA ALA A 125 5.85 5.24 -7.60
C ALA A 125 6.78 6.43 -7.37
N MET A 126 7.04 7.20 -8.44
CA MET A 126 7.88 8.39 -8.40
C MET A 126 7.16 9.54 -9.14
N PRO A 127 6.15 10.17 -8.51
CA PRO A 127 5.32 11.19 -9.17
C PRO A 127 6.10 12.45 -9.55
N LYS A 128 7.06 12.86 -8.73
CA LYS A 128 8.02 13.91 -9.06
C LYS A 128 9.37 13.28 -9.35
N GLY A 129 10.04 13.74 -10.40
CA GLY A 129 11.44 13.41 -10.66
C GLY A 129 12.39 14.11 -9.68
N LEU A 130 13.64 13.64 -9.62
CA LEU A 130 14.71 14.30 -8.87
C LEU A 130 14.93 15.72 -9.38
N GLU A 131 14.99 16.68 -8.46
CA GLU A 131 15.19 18.08 -8.79
C GLU A 131 16.55 18.30 -9.46
N GLY A 132 16.56 19.02 -10.58
CA GLY A 132 17.77 19.30 -11.35
C GLY A 132 18.30 18.14 -12.20
N VAL A 133 17.59 17.01 -12.27
CA VAL A 133 18.00 15.85 -13.08
C VAL A 133 17.17 15.79 -14.37
N GLU A 134 17.84 15.90 -15.52
CA GLU A 134 17.22 15.71 -16.83
C GLU A 134 16.60 14.31 -16.94
N GLY A 135 15.35 14.22 -17.41
CA GLY A 135 14.61 12.96 -17.44
C GLY A 135 14.04 12.50 -16.09
N GLY A 136 14.22 13.25 -15.01
CA GLY A 136 13.59 12.99 -13.71
C GLY A 136 14.30 11.95 -12.83
N GLY A 137 15.36 11.31 -13.31
CA GLY A 137 16.14 10.32 -12.55
C GLY A 137 15.43 8.97 -12.39
N GLU A 138 15.84 8.21 -11.37
CA GLU A 138 15.36 6.84 -11.13
C GLU A 138 15.02 6.64 -9.64
N LEU A 139 13.98 5.85 -9.38
CA LEU A 139 13.67 5.31 -8.06
C LEU A 139 13.85 3.78 -8.08
N SER A 140 14.83 3.28 -7.33
CA SER A 140 15.04 1.85 -7.10
C SER A 140 14.50 1.48 -5.71
N VAL A 141 13.43 0.66 -5.66
CA VAL A 141 12.82 0.17 -4.42
C VAL A 141 13.12 -1.31 -4.24
N ARG A 142 13.60 -1.68 -3.05
CA ARG A 142 13.83 -3.07 -2.65
C ARG A 142 12.65 -3.59 -1.85
N PHE A 143 12.14 -4.75 -2.25
CA PHE A 143 11.12 -5.51 -1.54
C PHE A 143 11.74 -6.80 -1.01
N GLU A 144 11.57 -7.07 0.28
CA GLU A 144 12.05 -8.26 0.97
C GLU A 144 10.88 -8.91 1.72
N ASP A 145 10.97 -10.21 1.94
CA ASP A 145 10.02 -10.97 2.78
C ASP A 145 8.55 -10.75 2.40
N PHE A 146 8.26 -10.60 1.10
CA PHE A 146 6.89 -10.51 0.61
C PHE A 146 6.19 -11.87 0.80
N GLU A 147 5.13 -11.87 1.60
CA GLU A 147 4.33 -13.06 1.89
C GLU A 147 2.85 -12.71 1.82
N VAL A 148 2.08 -13.60 1.20
CA VAL A 148 0.61 -13.59 1.26
C VAL A 148 0.16 -14.89 1.89
N ALA A 149 -0.60 -14.78 2.98
CA ALA A 149 -1.17 -15.91 3.69
C ALA A 149 -2.68 -16.00 3.44
N THR A 150 -3.15 -17.21 3.16
CA THR A 150 -4.58 -17.54 3.05
C THR A 150 -5.03 -18.46 4.19
N VAL A 151 -6.35 -18.58 4.39
CA VAL A 151 -6.96 -19.65 5.21
C VAL A 151 -6.99 -20.98 4.48
#